data_AF-A0A7N0ZYH6-F1
#
_entry.id   AF-A0A7N0ZYH6-F1
#
_cell.length_a   1.000
_cell.length_b   1.000
_cell.length_c   1.000
_cell.angle_alpha   90.00
_cell.angle_beta   90.00
_cell.angle_gamma   90.00
#
_symmetry.space_group_name_H-M   'P 1'
#
loop_
_entity.id
_entity.type
_entity.pdbx_description
1 polymer ?
#
loop_
_entity_poly.entity_id
_entity_poly.type
_entity_poly.pdbx_seq_one_letter_code
_entity_poly.pdbx_strand_id
1 'polypeptide(L)'
;MSFMKGDLMSKTRKLVKGLAKAEPKWLTAMEQSPPAVFPRIDGKIQQITFPEDVYVKKFFQTNPDSKHEDPVDISGFDPVPARIFGLRVLELQEQGVKEDDAMAVANMEYRAHRKEKKMAYSRLKQIARLQGTKPPPNPYPSAIKEIQAEERKFVRDRFFNPKILEIVKQMKATKAAEIREGIRPAGFQGLRPGGGPGVARGGGFRR
;
A
#
# COMPACT_ATOMS: atom_id res chain seq x y z
N MET A 1 12.88 -38.31 -40.48
CA MET A 1 12.23 -36.98 -40.51
C MET A 1 10.85 -37.10 -39.87
N SER A 2 10.55 -36.34 -38.81
CA SER A 2 9.26 -36.42 -38.11
C SER A 2 8.17 -35.70 -38.93
N PHE A 3 7.14 -36.44 -39.36
CA PHE A 3 5.94 -35.89 -40.01
C PHE A 3 5.14 -34.92 -39.09
N MET A 4 5.45 -34.90 -37.79
CA MET A 4 4.65 -34.24 -36.75
C MET A 4 5.30 -32.98 -36.15
N LYS A 5 6.53 -32.61 -36.54
CA LYS A 5 7.21 -31.40 -36.06
C LYS A 5 7.03 -30.26 -37.08
N GLY A 6 6.47 -29.12 -36.67
CA GLY A 6 6.21 -27.96 -37.54
C GLY A 6 5.00 -27.10 -37.14
N ASP A 7 4.76 -26.04 -37.90
CA ASP A 7 3.61 -25.13 -37.78
C ASP A 7 2.28 -25.80 -38.18
N LEU A 8 1.16 -25.36 -37.59
CA LEU A 8 -0.18 -25.88 -37.82
C LEU A 8 -0.56 -25.82 -39.30
N MET A 9 -0.33 -24.68 -39.97
CA MET A 9 -0.65 -24.48 -41.39
C MET A 9 0.11 -25.44 -42.29
N SER A 10 1.40 -25.60 -42.02
CA SER A 10 2.25 -26.54 -42.78
C SER A 10 1.82 -27.99 -42.58
N LYS A 11 1.26 -28.35 -41.42
CA LYS A 11 0.76 -29.70 -41.12
C LYS A 11 -0.58 -29.98 -41.79
N THR A 12 -1.55 -29.09 -41.64
CA THR A 12 -2.89 -29.27 -42.21
C THR A 12 -2.83 -29.30 -43.73
N ARG A 13 -2.00 -28.44 -44.35
CA ARG A 13 -1.74 -28.51 -45.79
C ARG A 13 -1.22 -29.88 -46.24
N LYS A 14 -0.30 -30.50 -45.49
CA LYS A 14 0.23 -31.84 -45.81
C LYS A 14 -0.83 -32.93 -45.67
N LEU A 15 -1.69 -32.86 -44.66
CA LEU A 15 -2.74 -33.85 -44.41
C LEU A 15 -3.89 -33.76 -45.42
N VAL A 16 -4.28 -32.54 -45.81
CA VAL A 16 -5.30 -32.32 -46.85
C VAL A 16 -4.76 -32.77 -48.21
N LYS A 17 -3.52 -32.41 -48.56
CA LYS A 17 -2.88 -32.87 -49.81
C LYS A 17 -2.70 -34.39 -49.87
N GLY A 18 -2.45 -35.04 -48.72
CA GLY A 18 -2.35 -36.50 -48.63
C GLY A 18 -3.71 -37.21 -48.56
N LEU A 19 -4.83 -36.50 -48.75
CA LEU A 19 -6.20 -37.02 -48.64
C LEU A 19 -6.52 -37.71 -47.31
N ALA A 20 -5.70 -37.47 -46.28
CA ALA A 20 -5.85 -38.05 -44.95
C ALA A 20 -6.92 -37.33 -44.13
N LYS A 21 -7.23 -36.06 -44.48
CA LYS A 21 -8.29 -35.24 -43.87
C LYS A 21 -8.97 -34.38 -44.93
N ALA A 22 -10.27 -34.16 -44.77
CA ALA A 22 -11.00 -33.17 -45.55
C ALA A 22 -10.48 -31.75 -45.28
N GLU A 23 -10.57 -30.87 -46.29
CA GLU A 23 -10.14 -29.48 -46.17
C GLU A 23 -11.00 -28.75 -45.13
N PRO A 24 -10.39 -28.22 -44.05
CA PRO A 24 -11.14 -27.48 -43.07
C PRO A 24 -11.41 -26.06 -43.58
N LYS A 25 -12.64 -25.55 -43.35
CA LYS A 25 -13.10 -24.23 -43.82
C LYS A 25 -12.19 -23.05 -43.43
N TRP A 26 -11.43 -23.19 -42.35
CA TRP A 26 -10.52 -22.14 -41.86
C TRP A 26 -9.15 -22.12 -42.57
N LEU A 27 -8.79 -23.18 -43.32
CA LEU A 27 -7.48 -23.27 -43.98
C LEU A 27 -7.29 -22.13 -44.98
N THR A 28 -8.27 -21.93 -45.87
CA THR A 28 -8.24 -20.88 -46.89
C THR A 28 -8.13 -19.48 -46.27
N ALA A 29 -8.88 -19.21 -45.20
CA ALA A 29 -8.83 -17.93 -44.48
C ALA A 29 -7.45 -17.68 -43.85
N MET A 30 -6.85 -18.73 -43.27
CA MET A 30 -5.55 -18.64 -42.61
C MET A 30 -4.37 -18.63 -43.60
N GLU A 31 -4.54 -19.14 -44.83
CA GLU A 31 -3.58 -18.96 -45.93
C GLU A 31 -3.63 -17.54 -46.49
N GLN A 32 -4.83 -16.95 -46.59
CA GLN A 32 -5.02 -15.57 -47.02
C GLN A 32 -4.51 -14.56 -45.97
N SER A 33 -4.59 -14.91 -44.69
CA SER A 33 -4.14 -14.06 -43.58
C SER A 33 -3.36 -14.89 -42.55
N PRO A 34 -2.09 -15.19 -42.83
CA PRO A 34 -1.26 -15.94 -41.89
C PRO A 34 -1.03 -15.12 -40.61
N PRO A 35 -0.84 -15.80 -39.46
CA PRO A 35 -0.54 -15.10 -38.22
C PRO A 35 0.78 -14.32 -38.33
N ALA A 36 0.86 -13.17 -37.66
CA ALA A 36 2.08 -12.36 -37.63
C ALA A 36 3.24 -13.15 -37.01
N VAL A 37 4.39 -13.18 -37.70
CA VAL A 37 5.61 -13.81 -37.21
C VAL A 37 6.56 -12.74 -36.72
N PHE A 38 6.83 -12.73 -35.42
CA PHE A 38 7.85 -11.87 -34.83
C PHE A 38 9.22 -12.55 -34.90
N PRO A 39 10.31 -11.79 -35.08
CA PRO A 39 11.66 -12.35 -34.99
C PRO A 39 11.82 -13.03 -33.63
N ARG A 40 12.36 -14.25 -33.63
CA ARG A 40 12.64 -14.98 -32.39
C ARG A 40 13.81 -14.29 -31.71
N ILE A 41 13.54 -13.72 -30.54
CA ILE A 41 14.55 -13.09 -29.70
C ILE A 41 15.00 -14.17 -28.70
N ASP A 42 16.19 -14.73 -28.89
CA ASP A 42 16.79 -15.70 -27.95
C ASP A 42 17.43 -15.00 -26.73
N GLY A 43 17.29 -13.68 -26.64
CA GLY A 43 17.88 -12.83 -25.61
C GLY A 43 16.97 -12.53 -24.41
N LYS A 44 17.56 -11.96 -23.36
CA LYS A 44 16.82 -11.48 -22.19
C LYS A 44 15.98 -10.25 -22.56
N ILE A 45 14.73 -10.22 -22.11
CA ILE A 45 13.85 -9.05 -22.23
C ILE A 45 14.47 -7.90 -21.43
N GLN A 46 14.66 -6.74 -22.08
CA GLN A 46 15.19 -5.55 -21.42
C GLN A 46 14.13 -4.94 -20.49
N GLN A 47 14.56 -4.51 -19.30
CA GLN A 47 13.68 -3.81 -18.38
C GLN A 47 13.41 -2.40 -18.89
N ILE A 48 12.13 -2.04 -19.05
CA ILE A 48 11.72 -0.67 -19.38
C ILE A 48 11.91 0.19 -18.13
N THR A 49 12.67 1.26 -18.27
CA THR A 49 12.93 2.25 -17.21
C THR A 49 12.66 3.64 -17.75
N PHE A 50 12.05 4.49 -16.94
CA PHE A 50 11.78 5.89 -17.27
C PHE A 50 12.70 6.83 -16.50
N PRO A 51 13.02 8.03 -17.03
CA PRO A 51 13.87 9.00 -16.34
C PRO A 51 13.27 9.47 -15.01
N GLU A 52 11.93 9.52 -14.88
CA GLU A 52 11.27 9.91 -13.64
C GLU A 52 11.35 8.83 -12.53
N ASP A 53 11.65 7.58 -12.85
CA ASP A 53 11.60 6.45 -11.90
C ASP A 53 12.54 6.64 -10.71
N VAL A 54 13.67 7.34 -10.92
CA VAL A 54 14.64 7.67 -9.86
C VAL A 54 13.99 8.58 -8.82
N TYR A 55 13.25 9.59 -9.27
CA TYR A 55 12.59 10.57 -8.41
C TYR A 55 11.34 10.01 -7.75
N VAL A 56 10.60 9.14 -8.42
CA VAL A 56 9.47 8.40 -7.82
C VAL A 56 9.94 7.58 -6.61
N LYS A 57 11.10 6.90 -6.72
CA LYS A 57 11.70 6.17 -5.60
C LYS A 57 12.09 7.11 -4.44
N LYS A 58 12.74 8.23 -4.73
CA LYS A 58 13.11 9.26 -3.73
C LYS A 58 11.88 9.87 -3.06
N PHE A 59 10.79 10.06 -3.80
CA PHE A 59 9.52 10.57 -3.29
C PHE A 59 8.94 9.62 -2.23
N PHE A 60 8.87 8.33 -2.51
CA PHE A 60 8.34 7.35 -1.55
C PHE A 60 9.24 7.13 -0.33
N GLN A 61 10.54 7.41 -0.43
CA GLN A 61 11.44 7.44 0.73
C GLN A 61 11.13 8.63 1.63
N THR A 62 10.79 9.77 1.04
CA THR A 62 10.47 11.02 1.77
C THR A 62 9.05 11.02 2.33
N ASN A 63 8.09 10.45 1.58
CA ASN A 63 6.66 10.44 1.89
C ASN A 63 6.14 8.99 1.89
N PRO A 64 6.42 8.19 2.93
CA PRO A 64 6.00 6.78 2.98
C PRO A 64 4.47 6.63 3.00
N ASP A 65 3.77 7.55 3.65
CA ASP A 65 2.30 7.54 3.78
C ASP A 65 1.57 7.63 2.43
N SER A 66 2.19 8.24 1.41
CA SER A 66 1.60 8.42 0.08
C SER A 66 1.27 7.09 -0.60
N LYS A 67 1.96 5.99 -0.25
CA LYS A 67 1.65 4.64 -0.77
C LYS A 67 0.21 4.19 -0.47
N HIS A 68 -0.35 4.66 0.65
CA HIS A 68 -1.70 4.33 1.08
C HIS A 68 -2.68 5.46 0.80
N GLU A 69 -2.22 6.71 0.93
CA GLU A 69 -3.03 7.91 0.73
C GLU A 69 -3.36 8.19 -0.74
N ASP A 70 -2.44 7.88 -1.67
CA ASP A 70 -2.59 8.16 -3.10
C ASP A 70 -2.44 6.86 -3.92
N PRO A 71 -3.44 5.97 -3.88
CA PRO A 71 -3.39 4.70 -4.61
C PRO A 71 -3.41 4.92 -6.14
N VAL A 72 -2.77 3.99 -6.87
CA VAL A 72 -2.78 4.00 -8.34
C VAL A 72 -4.15 3.55 -8.83
N ASP A 73 -4.91 4.48 -9.39
CA ASP A 73 -6.12 4.14 -10.13
C ASP A 73 -5.74 3.72 -11.56
N ILE A 74 -5.88 2.43 -11.87
CA ILE A 74 -5.58 1.89 -13.20
C ILE A 74 -6.56 2.44 -14.25
N SER A 75 -7.77 2.82 -13.83
CA SER A 75 -8.80 3.40 -14.70
C SER A 75 -8.73 4.92 -14.80
N GLY A 76 -7.96 5.56 -13.91
CA GLY A 76 -7.80 7.00 -13.86
C GLY A 76 -6.88 7.52 -14.97
N PHE A 77 -7.23 8.68 -15.53
CA PHE A 77 -6.35 9.41 -16.44
C PHE A 77 -5.33 10.27 -15.68
N ASP A 78 -5.61 10.58 -14.41
CA ASP A 78 -4.77 11.46 -13.62
C ASP A 78 -3.53 10.72 -13.12
N PRO A 79 -2.32 11.25 -13.35
CA PRO A 79 -1.11 10.63 -12.87
C PRO A 79 -1.04 10.66 -11.33
N VAL A 80 -0.47 9.61 -10.77
CA VAL A 80 -0.23 9.48 -9.33
C VAL A 80 0.68 10.63 -8.86
N PRO A 81 0.49 11.20 -7.65
CA PRO A 81 1.31 12.31 -7.16
C PRO A 81 2.83 12.06 -7.19
N ALA A 82 3.26 10.82 -6.98
CA ALA A 82 4.67 10.44 -7.10
C ALA A 82 5.21 10.63 -8.53
N ARG A 83 4.40 10.36 -9.55
CA ARG A 83 4.75 10.58 -10.95
C ARG A 83 4.74 12.07 -11.31
N ILE A 84 3.75 12.82 -10.83
CA ILE A 84 3.70 14.28 -11.00
C ILE A 84 4.97 14.92 -10.41
N PHE A 85 5.37 14.48 -9.21
CA PHE A 85 6.61 14.92 -8.58
C PHE A 85 7.84 14.65 -9.47
N GLY A 86 7.98 13.42 -9.99
CA GLY A 86 9.11 13.07 -10.85
C GLY A 86 9.16 13.87 -12.15
N LEU A 87 8.03 14.05 -12.81
CA LEU A 87 7.91 14.87 -14.01
C LEU A 87 8.23 16.34 -13.72
N ARG A 88 7.77 16.88 -12.60
CA ARG A 88 8.04 18.26 -12.19
C ARG A 88 9.52 18.51 -11.93
N VAL A 89 10.21 17.56 -11.31
CA VAL A 89 11.66 17.67 -11.10
C VAL A 89 12.39 17.69 -12.45
N LEU A 90 12.01 16.83 -13.39
CA LEU A 90 12.59 16.82 -14.74
C LEU A 90 12.33 18.12 -15.49
N GLU A 91 11.12 18.67 -15.40
CA GLU A 91 10.76 19.96 -16.02
C GLU A 91 11.60 21.12 -15.47
N LEU A 92 11.81 21.17 -14.15
CA LEU A 92 12.65 22.20 -13.52
C LEU A 92 14.13 22.03 -13.89
N GLN A 93 14.60 20.79 -14.02
CA GLN A 93 15.96 20.50 -14.50
C GLN A 93 16.17 20.93 -15.95
N GLU A 94 15.16 20.76 -16.81
CA GLU A 94 15.19 21.23 -18.19
C GLU A 94 15.29 22.77 -18.26
N GLN A 95 14.71 23.47 -17.29
CA GLN A 95 14.84 24.93 -17.11
C GLN A 95 16.20 25.36 -16.51
N GLY A 96 17.09 24.41 -16.19
CA GLY A 96 18.42 24.68 -15.66
C GLY A 96 18.49 24.79 -14.13
N VAL A 97 17.44 24.40 -13.41
CA VAL A 97 17.46 24.35 -11.93
C VAL A 97 18.27 23.15 -11.46
N LYS A 98 19.04 23.34 -10.39
CA LYS A 98 19.80 22.25 -9.75
C LYS A 98 18.83 21.17 -9.22
N GLU A 99 19.23 19.90 -9.32
CA GLU A 99 18.41 18.75 -8.92
C GLU A 99 17.84 18.87 -7.50
N ASP A 100 18.68 19.23 -6.52
CA ASP A 100 18.28 19.35 -5.12
C ASP A 100 17.20 20.41 -4.92
N ASP A 101 17.35 21.55 -5.59
CA ASP A 101 16.42 22.68 -5.51
C ASP A 101 15.11 22.34 -6.24
N ALA A 102 15.20 21.68 -7.40
CA ALA A 102 14.05 21.17 -8.14
C ALA A 102 13.23 20.17 -7.30
N MET A 103 13.89 19.24 -6.61
CA MET A 103 13.24 18.31 -5.70
C MET A 103 12.58 19.03 -4.51
N ALA A 104 13.19 20.08 -3.98
CA ALA A 104 12.63 20.86 -2.88
C ALA A 104 11.35 21.60 -3.31
N VAL A 105 11.37 22.23 -4.50
CA VAL A 105 10.21 22.92 -5.09
C VAL A 105 9.08 21.93 -5.36
N ALA A 106 9.36 20.80 -6.01
CA ALA A 106 8.34 19.78 -6.28
C ALA A 106 7.72 19.21 -4.99
N ASN A 107 8.51 19.06 -3.91
CA ASN A 107 8.00 18.62 -2.60
C ASN A 107 7.12 19.69 -1.94
N MET A 108 7.47 20.96 -2.09
CA MET A 108 6.66 22.09 -1.63
C MET A 108 5.30 22.10 -2.35
N GLU A 109 5.28 21.95 -3.67
CA GLU A 109 4.06 21.87 -4.49
C GLU A 109 3.18 20.69 -4.06
N TYR A 110 3.76 19.50 -3.89
CA TYR A 110 3.03 18.33 -3.38
C TYR A 110 2.38 18.58 -2.00
N ARG A 111 3.12 19.18 -1.07
CA ARG A 111 2.60 19.52 0.27
C ARG A 111 1.50 20.57 0.21
N ALA A 112 1.60 21.54 -0.71
CA ALA A 112 0.57 22.55 -0.92
C ALA A 112 -0.73 21.90 -1.41
N HIS A 113 -0.67 21.07 -2.45
CA HIS A 113 -1.84 20.33 -2.94
C HIS A 113 -2.48 19.44 -1.88
N ARG A 114 -1.67 18.76 -1.07
CA ARG A 114 -2.17 17.94 0.05
C ARG A 114 -2.90 18.78 1.09
N LYS A 115 -2.42 20.00 1.39
CA LYS A 115 -3.10 20.95 2.29
C LYS A 115 -4.40 21.47 1.68
N GLU A 116 -4.41 21.83 0.41
CA GLU A 116 -5.60 22.30 -0.32
C GLU A 116 -6.72 21.27 -0.31
N LYS A 117 -6.41 20.00 -0.62
CA LYS A 117 -7.36 18.88 -0.54
C LYS A 117 -7.95 18.73 0.87
N LYS A 118 -7.14 18.90 1.92
CA LYS A 118 -7.62 18.87 3.32
C LYS A 118 -8.53 20.06 3.63
N MET A 119 -8.20 21.26 3.15
CA MET A 119 -9.02 22.45 3.33
C MET A 119 -10.36 22.32 2.59
N ALA A 120 -10.34 21.87 1.33
CA ALA A 120 -11.53 21.59 0.53
C ALA A 120 -12.44 20.58 1.23
N TYR A 121 -11.88 19.47 1.73
CA TYR A 121 -12.63 18.50 2.51
C TYR A 121 -13.24 19.10 3.78
N SER A 122 -12.48 19.92 4.52
CA SER A 122 -13.00 20.56 5.73
C SER A 122 -14.19 21.48 5.43
N ARG A 123 -14.13 22.19 4.29
CA ARG A 123 -15.23 23.04 3.81
C ARG A 123 -16.44 22.22 3.39
N LEU A 124 -16.24 21.15 2.61
CA LEU A 124 -17.31 20.22 2.21
C LEU A 124 -17.98 19.58 3.42
N LYS A 125 -17.20 19.23 4.45
CA LYS A 125 -17.72 18.69 5.70
C LYS A 125 -18.57 19.69 6.47
N GLN A 126 -18.21 20.98 6.48
CA GLN A 126 -19.04 22.03 7.08
C GLN A 126 -20.37 22.17 6.33
N ILE A 127 -20.33 22.18 4.99
CA ILE A 127 -21.53 22.27 4.15
C ILE A 127 -22.45 21.06 4.39
N ALA A 128 -21.90 19.84 4.39
CA ALA A 128 -22.67 18.63 4.64
C ALA A 128 -23.37 18.64 6.02
N ARG A 129 -22.70 19.16 7.05
CA ARG A 129 -23.30 19.35 8.39
C ARG A 129 -24.47 20.32 8.36
N LEU A 130 -24.34 21.45 7.65
CA LEU A 130 -25.42 22.44 7.53
C LEU A 130 -26.61 21.89 6.73
N GLN A 131 -26.34 21.03 5.74
CA GLN A 131 -27.36 20.40 4.90
C GLN A 131 -27.98 19.13 5.53
N GLY A 132 -27.43 18.63 6.64
CA GLY A 132 -27.83 17.37 7.26
C GLY A 132 -27.46 16.13 6.44
N THR A 133 -26.60 16.26 5.43
CA THR A 133 -26.12 15.15 4.59
C THR A 133 -24.84 14.54 5.16
N LYS A 134 -24.53 13.31 4.74
CA LYS A 134 -23.27 12.66 5.11
C LYS A 134 -22.11 13.36 4.37
N PRO A 135 -21.01 13.69 5.05
CA PRO A 135 -19.86 14.30 4.38
C PRO A 135 -19.24 13.31 3.38
N PRO A 136 -18.55 13.82 2.34
CA PRO A 136 -17.81 12.98 1.41
C PRO A 136 -16.73 12.15 2.15
N PRO A 137 -16.17 11.11 1.51
CA PRO A 137 -15.04 10.38 2.05
C PRO A 137 -13.86 11.31 2.36
N ASN A 138 -13.12 11.03 3.44
CA ASN A 138 -11.93 11.79 3.77
C ASN A 138 -10.84 11.50 2.72
N PRO A 139 -10.27 12.53 2.07
CA PRO A 139 -9.23 12.33 1.05
C PRO A 139 -7.95 11.69 1.58
N TYR A 140 -7.66 11.82 2.88
CA TYR A 140 -6.48 11.25 3.51
C TYR A 140 -6.87 10.52 4.80
N PRO A 141 -7.37 9.28 4.70
CA PRO A 141 -7.67 8.47 5.87
C PRO A 141 -6.36 8.07 6.54
N SER A 142 -6.24 8.33 7.84
CA SER A 142 -5.13 7.81 8.61
C SER A 142 -5.40 6.34 8.92
N ALA A 143 -4.50 5.43 8.53
CA ALA A 143 -4.61 4.00 8.79
C ALA A 143 -4.94 3.68 10.26
N ILE A 144 -4.36 4.44 11.20
CA ILE A 144 -4.65 4.31 12.64
C ILE A 144 -6.13 4.55 12.96
N LYS A 145 -6.78 5.54 12.33
CA LYS A 145 -8.20 5.82 12.59
C LYS A 145 -9.12 4.79 11.98
N GLU A 146 -8.72 4.14 10.88
CA GLU A 146 -9.48 3.03 10.30
C GLU A 146 -9.44 1.83 11.25
N ILE A 147 -8.24 1.42 11.69
CA ILE A 147 -8.05 0.37 12.69
C ILE A 147 -8.82 0.70 13.98
N GLN A 148 -8.68 1.93 14.50
CA GLN A 148 -9.41 2.34 15.69
C GLN A 148 -10.92 2.34 15.49
N ALA A 149 -11.44 2.68 14.30
CA ALA A 149 -12.87 2.64 14.02
C ALA A 149 -13.40 1.20 14.02
N GLU A 150 -12.64 0.26 13.47
CA GLU A 150 -12.93 -1.16 13.52
C GLU A 150 -12.87 -1.70 14.96
N GLU A 151 -11.82 -1.37 15.71
CA GLU A 151 -11.61 -1.79 17.09
C GLU A 151 -12.59 -1.16 18.07
N ARG A 152 -13.12 0.03 17.78
CA ARG A 152 -14.01 0.78 18.69
C ARG A 152 -15.22 -0.04 19.12
N LYS A 153 -15.73 -0.90 18.23
CA LYS A 153 -16.83 -1.82 18.56
C LYS A 153 -16.40 -2.79 19.66
N PHE A 154 -15.27 -3.46 19.49
CA PHE A 154 -14.74 -4.43 20.45
C PHE A 154 -14.29 -3.76 21.75
N VAL A 155 -13.68 -2.58 21.69
CA VAL A 155 -13.31 -1.80 22.88
C VAL A 155 -14.56 -1.43 23.67
N ARG A 156 -15.63 -0.98 23.00
CA ARG A 156 -16.90 -0.68 23.68
C ARG A 156 -17.49 -1.95 24.30
N ASP A 157 -17.52 -3.06 23.57
CA ASP A 157 -18.05 -4.31 24.08
C ASP A 157 -17.30 -4.80 25.33
N ARG A 158 -15.98 -4.58 25.45
CA ARG A 158 -15.22 -4.95 26.68
C ARG A 158 -15.76 -4.31 27.96
N PHE A 159 -16.30 -3.09 27.86
CA PHE A 159 -16.79 -2.35 29.03
C PHE A 159 -18.30 -2.48 29.24
N PHE A 160 -19.08 -2.69 28.18
CA PHE A 160 -20.54 -2.65 28.24
C PHE A 160 -21.22 -4.00 27.99
N ASN A 161 -20.50 -5.02 27.50
CA ASN A 161 -21.08 -6.35 27.31
C ASN A 161 -21.12 -7.12 28.64
N PRO A 162 -22.32 -7.51 29.14
CA PRO A 162 -22.45 -8.17 30.43
C PRO A 162 -21.68 -9.50 30.50
N LYS A 163 -21.63 -10.27 29.40
CA LYS A 163 -20.89 -11.53 29.34
C LYS A 163 -19.39 -11.34 29.51
N ILE A 164 -18.83 -10.28 28.92
CA ILE A 164 -17.40 -9.98 29.03
C ILE A 164 -17.08 -9.50 30.46
N LEU A 165 -17.94 -8.70 31.06
CA LEU A 165 -17.78 -8.27 32.45
C LEU A 165 -17.83 -9.44 33.44
N GLU A 166 -18.70 -10.43 33.21
CA GLU A 166 -18.75 -11.66 34.01
C GLU A 166 -17.44 -12.45 33.90
N ILE A 167 -16.93 -12.65 32.69
CA ILE A 167 -15.63 -13.31 32.46
C ILE A 167 -14.51 -12.55 33.18
N VAL A 168 -14.47 -11.23 33.08
CA VAL A 168 -13.46 -10.40 33.76
C VAL A 168 -13.57 -10.49 35.28
N LYS A 169 -14.80 -10.55 35.84
CA LYS A 169 -15.01 -10.76 37.28
C LYS A 169 -14.53 -12.13 37.73
N GLN A 170 -14.83 -13.18 36.96
CA GLN A 170 -14.35 -14.54 37.22
C GLN A 170 -12.81 -14.59 37.19
N MET A 171 -12.17 -13.99 36.18
CA MET A 171 -10.70 -13.92 36.10
C MET A 171 -10.06 -13.14 37.26
N LYS A 172 -10.72 -12.08 37.75
CA LYS A 172 -10.24 -11.35 38.93
C LYS A 172 -10.38 -12.20 40.20
N ALA A 173 -11.46 -12.96 40.33
CA ALA A 173 -11.68 -13.86 41.46
C ALA A 173 -10.67 -15.02 41.45
N THR A 174 -10.41 -15.65 40.31
CA THR A 174 -9.39 -16.71 40.19
C THR A 174 -8.00 -16.18 40.51
N LYS A 175 -7.62 -15.01 39.96
CA LYS A 175 -6.33 -14.38 40.26
C LYS A 175 -6.17 -14.01 41.73
N ALA A 176 -7.23 -13.55 42.39
CA ALA A 176 -7.22 -13.26 43.82
C ALA A 176 -7.12 -14.54 44.67
N ALA A 177 -7.71 -15.64 44.24
CA ALA A 177 -7.57 -16.95 44.88
C ALA A 177 -6.14 -17.50 44.72
N GLU A 178 -5.55 -17.44 43.51
CA GLU A 178 -4.16 -17.85 43.25
C GLU A 178 -3.15 -17.08 44.13
N ILE A 179 -3.36 -15.77 44.29
CA ILE A 179 -2.51 -14.92 45.16
C ILE A 179 -2.68 -15.29 46.63
N ARG A 180 -3.89 -15.66 47.07
CA ARG A 180 -4.17 -16.10 48.45
C ARG A 180 -3.63 -17.50 48.75
N GLU A 181 -3.62 -18.38 47.76
CA GLU A 181 -3.09 -19.75 47.87
C GLU A 181 -1.56 -19.82 47.72
N GLY A 182 -0.88 -18.68 47.51
CA GLY A 182 0.58 -18.60 47.51
C GLY A 182 1.26 -19.28 46.31
N ILE A 183 0.49 -19.68 45.29
CA ILE A 183 1.02 -20.29 44.09
C ILE A 183 1.57 -19.18 43.19
N ARG A 184 2.89 -19.01 43.17
CA ARG A 184 3.54 -18.17 42.15
C ARG A 184 3.30 -18.79 40.78
N PRO A 185 2.81 -18.04 39.77
CA PRO A 185 2.67 -18.58 38.43
C PRO A 185 4.07 -18.89 37.88
N ALA A 186 4.32 -20.17 37.61
CA ALA A 186 5.51 -20.63 36.90
C ALA A 186 5.39 -20.20 35.43
N GLY A 187 6.00 -19.05 35.09
CA GLY A 187 6.15 -18.66 33.68
C GLY A 187 6.06 -17.16 33.40
N PHE A 188 6.99 -16.36 33.93
CA PHE A 188 7.39 -15.10 33.26
C PHE A 188 8.83 -14.76 33.64
N GLN A 189 9.79 -15.34 32.91
CA GLN A 189 11.16 -14.83 32.91
C GLN A 189 11.22 -13.59 32.01
N GLY A 190 11.73 -12.50 32.58
CA GLY A 190 12.22 -11.35 31.81
C GLY A 190 11.40 -10.08 31.94
N LEU A 191 11.70 -9.29 32.97
CA LEU A 191 12.09 -7.87 32.88
C LEU A 191 12.11 -7.28 34.30
N ARG A 192 13.33 -7.14 34.86
CA ARG A 192 13.57 -6.36 36.08
C ARG A 192 13.35 -4.87 35.74
N PRO A 193 12.61 -4.09 36.54
CA PRO A 193 12.75 -2.65 36.53
C PRO A 193 14.03 -2.30 37.32
N GLY A 194 15.01 -1.69 36.64
CA GLY A 194 16.18 -1.10 37.28
C GLY A 194 15.75 0.01 38.22
N GLY A 195 16.11 -0.13 39.49
CA GLY A 195 15.95 0.92 40.50
C GLY A 195 16.86 2.10 40.20
N GLY A 196 16.30 3.30 40.14
CA GLY A 196 17.05 4.54 40.21
C GLY A 196 17.62 4.74 41.63
N PRO A 197 18.83 5.32 41.78
CA PRO A 197 19.41 5.52 43.09
C PRO A 197 18.69 6.64 43.85
N GLY A 198 18.36 6.34 45.10
CA GLY A 198 17.70 7.24 46.03
C GLY A 198 18.58 8.41 46.48
N VAL A 199 17.95 9.58 46.57
CA VAL A 199 18.49 10.81 47.14
C VAL A 199 18.59 10.63 48.66
N ALA A 200 19.82 10.59 49.18
CA ALA A 200 20.09 10.62 50.61
C ALA A 200 19.89 12.04 51.15
N ARG A 201 18.98 12.18 52.12
CA ARG A 201 18.92 13.38 52.99
C ARG A 201 20.07 13.31 53.98
N GLY A 202 20.96 14.29 53.94
CA GLY A 202 21.91 14.61 55.01
C GLY A 202 21.99 16.13 55.11
N GLY A 203 21.43 16.70 56.19
CA GLY A 203 21.49 18.13 56.46
C GLY A 203 22.83 18.54 57.08
N GLY A 204 23.14 19.83 56.95
CA GLY A 204 23.82 20.56 58.03
C GLY A 204 25.08 21.35 57.66
N PHE A 205 24.91 22.68 57.69
CA PHE A 205 25.81 23.70 58.27
C PHE A 205 27.14 24.11 57.58
N ARG A 206 27.16 25.43 57.28
CA ARG A 206 28.20 26.49 57.52
C ARG A 206 29.65 26.16 57.10
N ARG A 207 30.42 27.06 56.46
CA ARG A 207 30.51 28.52 56.51
C ARG A 207 30.82 29.07 55.12
#